data_AF-A0A2V9KA46-F1
#
_entry.id   AF-A0A2V9KA46-F1
#
_cell.length_a   1.000
_cell.length_b   1.000
_cell.length_c   1.000
_cell.angle_alpha   90.00
_cell.angle_beta   90.00
_cell.angle_gamma   90.00
#
_symmetry.space_group_name_H-M   'P 1'
#
loop_
_entity.id
_entity.type
_entity.pdbx_description
1 polymer ?
#
loop_
_entity_poly.entity_id
_entity_poly.type
_entity_poly.pdbx_seq_one_letter_code
_entity_poly.pdbx_strand_id
1 'polypeptide(L)'
;MGRSVRLHILSDFRRAGEPEPSADGQAGQSLIETALILPLLLFLAFDAINFGYFFYTAVNVASAPREGVEWSIQGPTTPTAPATYPPAGPTTDKTSVSFLTYEDMRGAIPSSSNARVQVCSSSLGIAASGLGTSTQVPNCATYGSGSGSWAPVPDPEAPLFVLQRVDVSYKITPIIPQFTIPTNGGTLTLTLLPGLTVHRQVSMRAM
;
A
#
# COMPACT_ATOMS: atom_id res chain seq x y z
N MET A 1 -85.80 65.76 24.02
CA MET A 1 -85.16 64.66 23.24
C MET A 1 -84.06 65.30 22.40
N GLY A 2 -82.79 64.96 22.47
CA GLY A 2 -82.06 63.96 23.23
C GLY A 2 -80.63 63.91 22.68
N ARG A 3 -79.66 63.95 23.60
CA ARG A 3 -78.28 63.43 23.51
C ARG A 3 -77.20 64.19 22.71
N SER A 4 -76.37 64.86 23.53
CA SER A 4 -74.91 64.91 23.45
C SER A 4 -74.27 63.56 23.12
N VAL A 5 -73.24 63.55 22.26
CA VAL A 5 -72.13 62.61 22.32
C VAL A 5 -70.82 63.37 22.08
N ARG A 6 -70.01 63.40 23.14
CA ARG A 6 -68.61 63.81 23.19
C ARG A 6 -67.80 62.51 23.07
N LEU A 7 -66.86 62.40 22.13
CA LEU A 7 -65.88 61.30 22.15
C LEU A 7 -64.46 61.86 22.13
N HIS A 8 -63.77 61.57 23.23
CA HIS A 8 -62.37 61.83 23.53
C HIS A 8 -61.46 60.79 22.86
N ILE A 9 -60.28 61.24 22.42
CA ILE A 9 -58.95 60.60 22.56
C ILE A 9 -58.74 59.21 21.92
N LEU A 10 -57.72 59.10 21.06
CA LEU A 10 -56.58 58.15 21.10
C LEU A 10 -55.64 58.58 19.94
N SER A 11 -54.59 59.37 20.20
CA SER A 11 -53.24 58.93 20.61
C SER A 11 -52.50 58.09 19.55
N ASP A 12 -51.39 58.68 19.10
CA ASP A 12 -50.23 58.10 18.43
C ASP A 12 -50.18 56.58 18.21
N PHE A 13 -50.03 56.19 16.93
CA PHE A 13 -49.22 55.02 16.57
C PHE A 13 -48.31 55.37 15.38
N ARG A 14 -47.30 56.18 15.69
CA ARG A 14 -46.05 56.23 14.92
C ARG A 14 -45.43 54.82 15.03
N ARG A 15 -45.58 53.99 14.00
CA ARG A 15 -44.81 52.74 13.88
C ARG A 15 -43.33 53.11 13.81
N ALA A 16 -42.68 53.02 14.96
CA ALA A 16 -41.24 52.95 15.09
C ALA A 16 -40.74 51.74 14.28
N GLY A 17 -39.58 51.93 13.66
CA GLY A 17 -39.00 51.01 12.68
C GLY A 17 -38.99 49.57 13.13
N GLU A 18 -39.36 48.70 12.20
CA GLU A 18 -38.99 47.29 12.28
C GLU A 18 -37.47 47.23 12.16
N PRO A 19 -36.77 46.60 13.11
CA PRO A 19 -35.34 46.39 13.00
C PRO A 19 -35.10 45.45 11.81
N GLU A 20 -34.39 45.94 10.80
CA GLU A 20 -33.75 45.11 9.78
C GLU A 20 -32.99 43.97 10.49
N PRO A 21 -33.24 42.69 10.16
CA PRO A 21 -32.56 41.58 10.80
C PRO A 21 -31.06 41.69 10.52
N SER A 22 -30.28 41.88 11.58
CA SER A 22 -28.82 42.03 11.54
C SER A 22 -28.17 40.92 10.71
N ALA A 23 -27.51 41.30 9.63
CA ALA A 23 -26.70 40.44 8.77
C ALA A 23 -25.52 39.76 9.50
N ASP A 24 -25.24 40.16 10.75
CA ASP A 24 -24.12 39.67 11.57
C ASP A 24 -24.24 38.19 11.99
N GLY A 25 -25.46 37.63 12.08
CA GLY A 25 -25.64 36.22 12.47
C GLY A 25 -25.28 35.22 11.36
N GLN A 26 -25.43 35.61 10.09
CA GLN A 26 -25.25 34.73 8.94
C GLN A 26 -23.77 34.47 8.64
N ALA A 27 -22.90 35.46 8.86
CA ALA A 27 -21.45 35.32 8.66
C ALA A 27 -20.80 34.36 9.68
N GLY A 28 -21.22 34.39 10.94
CA GLY A 28 -20.72 33.49 11.98
C GLY A 28 -21.17 32.03 11.80
N GLN A 29 -22.38 31.83 11.27
CA GLN A 29 -22.91 30.50 10.96
C GLN A 29 -22.16 29.82 9.81
N SER A 30 -21.83 30.55 8.73
CA SER A 30 -21.06 29.99 7.61
C SER A 30 -19.63 29.57 8.03
N LEU A 31 -19.04 30.31 8.97
CA LEU A 31 -17.74 29.99 9.56
C LEU A 31 -17.77 28.68 10.35
N ILE A 32 -18.81 28.45 11.17
CA ILE A 32 -18.90 27.24 11.99
C ILE A 32 -19.27 26.00 11.17
N GLU A 33 -20.11 26.14 10.14
CA GLU A 33 -20.43 25.04 9.22
C GLU A 33 -19.17 24.58 8.47
N THR A 34 -18.37 25.52 7.98
CA THR A 34 -17.10 25.20 7.30
C THR A 34 -16.09 24.58 8.27
N ALA A 35 -16.01 25.09 9.50
CA ALA A 35 -15.10 24.55 10.53
C ALA A 35 -15.43 23.10 10.92
N LEU A 36 -16.69 22.69 10.84
CA LEU A 36 -17.12 21.32 11.14
C LEU A 36 -16.91 20.35 9.96
N ILE A 37 -17.03 20.83 8.71
CA ILE A 37 -16.86 19.99 7.51
C ILE A 37 -15.37 19.84 7.13
N LEU A 38 -14.56 20.86 7.36
CA LEU A 38 -13.13 20.87 7.02
C LEU A 38 -12.32 19.67 7.57
N PRO A 39 -12.47 19.23 8.84
CA PRO A 39 -11.75 18.05 9.33
C PRO A 39 -12.16 16.76 8.61
N LEU A 40 -13.43 16.64 8.20
CA LEU A 40 -13.90 15.48 7.41
C LEU A 40 -13.30 15.48 6.00
N LEU A 41 -13.27 16.63 5.34
CA LEU A 41 -12.67 16.76 4.01
C LEU A 41 -11.16 16.52 4.04
N LEU A 42 -10.47 17.00 5.07
CA LEU A 42 -9.03 16.79 5.25
C LEU A 42 -8.72 15.30 5.49
N PHE A 43 -9.54 14.63 6.30
CA PHE A 43 -9.44 13.19 6.52
C PHE A 43 -9.57 12.41 5.20
N LEU A 44 -10.60 12.69 4.40
CA LEU A 44 -10.79 12.06 3.09
C LEU A 44 -9.64 12.35 2.12
N ALA A 45 -9.10 13.58 2.13
CA ALA A 45 -7.97 13.95 1.30
C ALA A 45 -6.69 13.17 1.66
N PHE A 46 -6.39 13.00 2.95
CA PHE A 46 -5.23 12.23 3.39
C PHE A 46 -5.38 10.73 3.10
N ASP A 47 -6.58 10.17 3.27
CA ASP A 47 -6.83 8.78 2.91
C ASP A 47 -6.76 8.55 1.39
N ALA A 48 -7.19 9.52 0.57
CA ALA A 48 -7.00 9.47 -0.88
C ALA A 48 -5.52 9.43 -1.28
N ILE A 49 -4.65 10.17 -0.58
CA ILE A 49 -3.19 10.13 -0.79
C ILE A 49 -2.63 8.74 -0.44
N ASN A 50 -3.04 8.17 0.71
CA ASN A 50 -2.64 6.82 1.10
C ASN A 50 -3.12 5.76 0.10
N PHE A 51 -4.32 5.92 -0.45
CA PHE A 51 -4.85 5.05 -1.51
C PHE A 51 -4.05 5.15 -2.81
N GLY A 52 -3.67 6.36 -3.24
CA GLY A 52 -2.77 6.55 -4.39
C GLY A 52 -1.40 5.89 -4.17
N TYR A 53 -0.83 6.08 -2.98
CA TYR A 53 0.43 5.45 -2.60
C TYR A 53 0.35 3.92 -2.58
N PHE A 54 -0.78 3.34 -2.16
CA PHE A 54 -1.00 1.91 -2.24
C PHE A 54 -0.84 1.37 -3.67
N PHE A 55 -1.48 1.97 -4.68
CA PHE A 55 -1.31 1.51 -6.07
C PHE A 55 0.12 1.71 -6.57
N TYR A 56 0.75 2.82 -6.20
CA TYR A 56 2.15 3.05 -6.55
C TYR A 56 3.05 1.93 -6.02
N THR A 57 2.92 1.56 -4.74
CA THR A 57 3.68 0.44 -4.16
C THR A 57 3.30 -0.91 -4.78
N ALA A 58 2.01 -1.16 -5.01
CA ALA A 58 1.53 -2.43 -5.57
C ALA A 58 2.07 -2.69 -6.98
N VAL A 59 2.16 -1.67 -7.83
CA VAL A 59 2.70 -1.82 -9.19
C VAL A 59 4.19 -2.18 -9.16
N ASN A 60 4.99 -1.51 -8.33
CA ASN A 60 6.43 -1.76 -8.23
C ASN A 60 6.72 -3.14 -7.59
N VAL A 61 5.95 -3.55 -6.58
CA VAL A 61 6.04 -4.91 -6.01
C VAL A 61 5.60 -5.98 -7.03
N ALA A 62 4.71 -5.62 -7.97
CA ALA A 62 4.24 -6.56 -9.00
C ALA A 62 5.26 -6.78 -10.13
N SER A 63 6.11 -5.78 -10.45
CA SER A 63 7.17 -5.87 -11.47
C SER A 63 8.44 -6.53 -10.94
N ALA A 64 8.84 -6.23 -9.71
CA ALA A 64 10.14 -6.65 -9.15
C ALA A 64 10.47 -8.15 -9.25
N PRO A 65 9.57 -9.11 -8.93
CA PRO A 65 9.91 -10.52 -9.05
C PRO A 65 10.16 -10.96 -10.51
N ARG A 66 9.62 -10.25 -11.50
CA ARG A 66 9.86 -10.54 -12.92
C ARG A 66 11.33 -10.31 -13.28
N GLU A 67 11.86 -9.14 -12.95
CA GLU A 67 13.27 -8.81 -13.21
C GLU A 67 14.22 -9.72 -12.41
N GLY A 68 13.86 -10.02 -11.16
CA GLY A 68 14.61 -10.95 -10.32
C GLY A 68 14.72 -12.35 -10.93
N VAL A 69 13.60 -12.93 -11.39
CA VAL A 69 13.63 -14.28 -11.97
C VAL A 69 14.24 -14.30 -13.37
N GLU A 70 14.11 -13.23 -14.16
CA GLU A 70 14.80 -13.10 -15.45
C GLU A 70 16.31 -13.09 -15.27
N TRP A 71 16.81 -12.43 -14.22
CA TRP A 71 18.23 -12.53 -13.87
C TRP A 71 18.62 -13.92 -13.42
N SER A 72 17.79 -14.58 -12.58
CA SER A 72 18.12 -15.86 -11.99
C SER A 72 18.32 -17.00 -13.02
N ILE A 73 17.69 -16.89 -14.19
CA ILE A 73 17.82 -17.88 -15.28
C ILE A 73 18.97 -17.59 -16.27
N GLN A 74 19.56 -16.38 -16.27
CA GLN A 74 20.52 -15.99 -17.31
C GLN A 74 21.80 -16.87 -17.32
N GLY A 75 22.33 -17.21 -16.13
CA GLY A 75 23.34 -18.25 -15.91
C GLY A 75 24.36 -18.50 -17.05
N PRO A 76 24.61 -19.77 -17.44
CA PRO A 76 25.61 -20.12 -18.45
C PRO A 76 25.23 -19.75 -19.88
N THR A 77 24.04 -19.20 -20.11
CA THR A 77 23.57 -18.76 -21.45
C THR A 77 24.04 -17.34 -21.80
N THR A 78 24.69 -16.65 -20.87
CA THR A 78 25.24 -15.30 -21.10
C THR A 78 26.57 -15.34 -21.87
N PRO A 79 26.93 -14.28 -22.64
CA PRO A 79 28.16 -14.25 -23.46
C PRO A 79 29.47 -14.42 -22.67
N THR A 80 29.46 -14.09 -21.38
CA THR A 80 30.58 -14.31 -20.45
C THR A 80 30.64 -15.72 -19.86
N ALA A 81 29.66 -16.58 -20.18
CA ALA A 81 29.55 -17.99 -19.80
C ALA A 81 29.97 -18.30 -18.36
N PRO A 82 29.40 -17.63 -17.33
CA PRO A 82 29.60 -18.06 -15.97
C PRO A 82 29.11 -19.51 -15.85
N ALA A 83 29.93 -20.40 -15.32
CA ALA A 83 29.60 -21.82 -15.18
C ALA A 83 28.42 -22.09 -14.23
N THR A 84 27.86 -21.04 -13.61
CA THR A 84 26.88 -21.10 -12.54
C THR A 84 25.79 -20.04 -12.72
N TYR A 85 24.60 -20.36 -12.23
CA TYR A 85 23.51 -19.40 -12.08
C TYR A 85 23.87 -18.27 -11.10
N PRO A 86 23.31 -17.05 -11.27
CA PRO A 86 23.56 -15.95 -10.35
C PRO A 86 23.18 -16.32 -8.92
N PRO A 87 23.95 -15.84 -7.92
CA PRO A 87 23.67 -16.15 -6.53
C PRO A 87 22.30 -15.57 -6.11
N ALA A 88 21.55 -16.32 -5.31
CA ALA A 88 20.25 -15.88 -4.80
C ALA A 88 20.35 -14.64 -3.87
N GLY A 89 21.48 -14.47 -3.18
CA GLY A 89 21.75 -13.34 -2.27
C GLY A 89 23.24 -13.25 -1.92
N PRO A 90 23.63 -12.34 -1.00
CA PRO A 90 22.79 -11.51 -0.11
C PRO A 90 22.31 -10.19 -0.75
N THR A 91 21.40 -9.48 -0.07
CA THR A 91 20.81 -8.18 -0.50
C THR A 91 21.79 -7.01 -0.57
N THR A 92 23.09 -7.24 -0.42
CA THR A 92 24.16 -6.24 -0.51
C THR A 92 25.04 -6.45 -1.73
N ASP A 93 24.91 -7.59 -2.41
CA ASP A 93 25.71 -7.94 -3.58
C ASP A 93 24.94 -7.64 -4.86
N LYS A 94 25.49 -6.75 -5.70
CA LYS A 94 24.90 -6.31 -6.98
C LYS A 94 24.70 -7.44 -7.98
N THR A 95 25.41 -8.55 -7.82
CA THR A 95 25.29 -9.72 -8.71
C THR A 95 24.18 -10.67 -8.28
N SER A 96 23.56 -10.44 -7.12
CA SER A 96 22.55 -11.33 -6.57
C SER A 96 21.13 -11.02 -7.02
N VAL A 97 20.32 -12.06 -7.12
CA VAL A 97 18.90 -11.97 -7.48
C VAL A 97 18.12 -11.12 -6.46
N SER A 98 18.34 -11.34 -5.18
CA SER A 98 17.65 -10.59 -4.13
C SER A 98 18.02 -9.10 -4.13
N PHE A 99 19.28 -8.73 -4.38
CA PHE A 99 19.66 -7.32 -4.50
C PHE A 99 18.91 -6.62 -5.63
N LEU A 100 18.92 -7.19 -6.84
CA LEU A 100 18.23 -6.60 -7.99
C LEU A 100 16.73 -6.49 -7.75
N THR A 101 16.12 -7.52 -7.15
CA THR A 101 14.70 -7.50 -6.78
C THR A 101 14.39 -6.38 -5.78
N TYR A 102 15.28 -6.12 -4.81
CA TYR A 102 15.11 -5.02 -3.85
C TYR A 102 15.33 -3.64 -4.46
N GLU A 103 16.29 -3.48 -5.35
CA GLU A 103 16.54 -2.20 -6.02
C GLU A 103 15.38 -1.82 -6.95
N ASP A 104 14.72 -2.79 -7.60
CA ASP A 104 13.51 -2.52 -8.40
C ASP A 104 12.36 -1.98 -7.53
N MET A 105 12.24 -2.46 -6.28
CA MET A 105 11.22 -1.97 -5.35
C MET A 105 11.58 -0.63 -4.68
N ARG A 106 12.87 -0.29 -4.53
CA ARG A 106 13.35 0.84 -3.72
C ARG A 106 12.81 2.20 -4.14
N GLY A 107 12.43 2.37 -5.41
CA GLY A 107 11.76 3.59 -5.87
C GLY A 107 10.37 3.80 -5.25
N ALA A 108 9.74 2.73 -4.77
CA ALA A 108 8.38 2.75 -4.26
C ALA A 108 8.24 2.51 -2.77
N ILE A 109 9.16 1.77 -2.15
CA ILE A 109 9.13 1.49 -0.72
C ILE A 109 10.17 2.34 0.03
N PRO A 110 9.79 3.08 1.09
CA PRO A 110 10.69 3.98 1.83
C PRO A 110 11.77 3.22 2.60
N SER A 111 11.58 1.92 2.83
CA SER A 111 12.60 1.03 3.36
C SER A 111 12.31 -0.40 2.93
N SER A 112 13.34 -1.26 2.94
CA SER A 112 13.17 -2.72 2.80
C SER A 112 12.51 -3.37 4.04
N SER A 113 12.17 -2.57 5.06
CA SER A 113 11.43 -3.04 6.22
C SER A 113 10.04 -3.50 5.80
N ASN A 114 9.63 -4.67 6.28
CA ASN A 114 8.38 -5.36 5.91
C ASN A 114 8.32 -5.92 4.48
N ALA A 115 9.42 -5.85 3.73
CA ALA A 115 9.55 -6.53 2.44
C ALA A 115 10.36 -7.82 2.62
N ARG A 116 9.87 -8.93 2.06
CA ARG A 116 10.57 -10.21 2.00
C ARG A 116 10.67 -10.66 0.55
N VAL A 117 11.87 -11.07 0.17
CA VAL A 117 12.15 -11.68 -1.13
C VAL A 117 12.57 -13.12 -0.89
N GLN A 118 11.81 -14.08 -1.40
CA GLN A 118 12.19 -15.49 -1.40
C GLN A 118 12.64 -15.87 -2.81
N VAL A 119 13.85 -16.41 -2.92
CA VAL A 119 14.43 -16.86 -4.18
C VAL A 119 14.61 -18.36 -4.10
N CYS A 120 13.97 -19.07 -5.02
CA CYS A 120 14.19 -20.50 -5.25
C CYS A 120 14.97 -20.66 -6.55
N SER A 121 16.24 -21.06 -6.44
CA SER A 121 17.15 -21.13 -7.58
C SER A 121 18.04 -22.36 -7.48
N SER A 122 18.41 -22.91 -8.64
CA SER A 122 19.43 -23.96 -8.75
C SER A 122 20.81 -23.49 -8.24
N SER A 123 21.05 -22.17 -8.13
CA SER A 123 22.26 -21.62 -7.50
C SER A 123 22.40 -22.03 -6.02
N LEU A 124 21.28 -22.30 -5.34
CA LEU A 124 21.22 -22.76 -3.95
C LEU A 124 21.28 -24.30 -3.87
N GLY A 125 21.46 -24.96 -5.01
CA GLY A 125 21.32 -26.40 -5.16
C GLY A 125 19.88 -26.83 -5.39
N ILE A 126 19.74 -28.12 -5.66
CA ILE A 126 18.48 -28.79 -5.88
C ILE A 126 18.16 -29.62 -4.63
N ALA A 127 16.88 -29.66 -4.23
CA ALA A 127 16.47 -30.49 -3.12
C ALA A 127 16.80 -31.96 -3.41
N ALA A 128 17.39 -32.66 -2.43
CA ALA A 128 17.74 -34.07 -2.59
C ALA A 128 16.51 -34.95 -2.85
N SER A 129 15.34 -34.55 -2.37
CA SER A 129 14.07 -35.21 -2.65
C SER A 129 13.67 -35.03 -4.11
N GLY A 130 13.64 -36.12 -4.87
CA GLY A 130 13.20 -36.08 -6.27
C GLY A 130 14.26 -35.58 -7.26
N LEU A 131 15.53 -35.59 -6.88
CA LEU A 131 16.63 -35.25 -7.78
C LEU A 131 16.65 -36.21 -8.98
N GLY A 132 16.72 -35.66 -10.19
CA GLY A 132 16.71 -36.44 -11.43
C GLY A 132 15.36 -37.01 -11.81
N THR A 133 14.27 -36.63 -11.12
CA THR A 133 12.90 -37.08 -11.43
C THR A 133 11.99 -35.89 -11.76
N SER A 134 10.73 -36.18 -12.12
CA SER A 134 9.70 -35.16 -12.37
C SER A 134 9.29 -34.36 -11.13
N THR A 135 9.81 -34.70 -9.94
CA THR A 135 9.53 -33.99 -8.68
C THR A 135 10.68 -33.08 -8.25
N GLN A 136 11.67 -32.86 -9.11
CA GLN A 136 12.84 -32.04 -8.83
C GLN A 136 12.44 -30.58 -8.55
N VAL A 137 12.91 -30.02 -7.45
CA VAL A 137 12.67 -28.62 -7.04
C VAL A 137 13.97 -27.93 -6.60
N PRO A 138 14.14 -26.63 -6.90
CA PRO A 138 15.28 -25.88 -6.38
C PRO A 138 15.14 -25.57 -4.89
N ASN A 139 16.27 -25.41 -4.21
CA ASN A 139 16.30 -24.91 -2.84
C ASN A 139 15.91 -23.43 -2.81
N CYS A 140 15.29 -23.00 -1.71
CA CYS A 140 14.86 -21.62 -1.50
C CYS A 140 15.59 -20.96 -0.35
N ALA A 141 15.95 -19.69 -0.52
CA ALA A 141 16.45 -18.82 0.53
C ALA A 141 15.57 -17.57 0.60
N THR A 142 15.45 -16.98 1.79
CA THR A 142 14.65 -15.78 1.99
C THR A 142 15.47 -14.65 2.54
N TYR A 143 15.17 -13.45 2.06
CA TYR A 143 15.91 -12.23 2.34
C TYR A 143 14.95 -11.13 2.82
N GLY A 144 15.46 -10.19 3.63
CA GLY A 144 14.70 -9.09 4.21
C GLY A 144 14.00 -9.41 5.52
N SER A 145 13.09 -8.52 5.93
CA SER A 145 12.42 -8.54 7.24
C SER A 145 10.90 -8.71 7.17
N GLY A 146 10.32 -8.84 5.97
CA GLY A 146 8.90 -9.20 5.80
C GLY A 146 8.59 -10.64 6.23
N SER A 147 7.34 -11.05 6.06
CA SER A 147 6.85 -12.38 6.44
C SER A 147 6.35 -13.18 5.22
N GLY A 148 6.13 -14.49 5.42
CA GLY A 148 5.58 -15.39 4.40
C GLY A 148 6.66 -16.21 3.68
N SER A 149 6.49 -17.52 3.62
CA SER A 149 7.38 -18.40 2.87
C SER A 149 6.53 -19.38 2.09
N TRP A 150 6.92 -19.64 0.85
CA TRP A 150 6.15 -20.44 -0.08
C TRP A 150 6.96 -21.64 -0.53
N ALA A 151 6.32 -22.80 -0.63
CA ALA A 151 6.99 -24.00 -1.08
C ALA A 151 7.25 -23.92 -2.59
N PRO A 152 8.46 -24.33 -3.06
CA PRO A 152 8.72 -24.48 -4.48
C PRO A 152 7.85 -25.61 -5.04
N VAL A 153 7.50 -25.51 -6.32
CA VAL A 153 6.69 -26.51 -7.03
C VAL A 153 7.55 -27.13 -8.13
N PRO A 154 7.48 -28.46 -8.34
CA PRO A 154 8.21 -29.11 -9.44
C PRO A 154 7.77 -28.61 -10.81
N ASP A 155 8.70 -28.60 -11.77
CA ASP A 155 8.33 -28.35 -13.18
C ASP A 155 7.78 -29.64 -13.82
N PRO A 156 6.73 -29.56 -14.67
CA PRO A 156 6.23 -30.71 -15.42
C PRO A 156 7.28 -31.38 -16.33
N GLU A 157 8.32 -30.65 -16.76
CA GLU A 157 9.41 -31.13 -17.63
C GLU A 157 10.70 -31.41 -16.84
N ALA A 158 10.64 -31.44 -15.51
CA ALA A 158 11.75 -31.92 -14.68
C ALA A 158 12.12 -33.37 -15.05
N PRO A 159 13.41 -33.75 -15.06
CA PRO A 159 14.57 -32.99 -14.59
C PRO A 159 15.24 -32.10 -15.67
N LEU A 160 14.70 -32.04 -16.89
CA LEU A 160 15.33 -31.28 -17.98
C LEU A 160 15.28 -29.77 -17.73
N PHE A 161 14.21 -29.30 -17.11
CA PHE A 161 14.08 -27.93 -16.65
C PHE A 161 13.82 -27.88 -15.15
N VAL A 162 14.40 -26.89 -14.49
CA VAL A 162 14.12 -26.55 -13.09
C VAL A 162 13.40 -25.22 -13.04
N LEU A 163 12.25 -25.20 -12.37
CA LEU A 163 11.46 -23.99 -12.20
C LEU A 163 12.10 -23.07 -11.14
N GLN A 164 12.84 -22.07 -11.59
CA GLN A 164 13.30 -20.99 -10.71
C GLN A 164 12.15 -20.05 -10.39
N ARG A 165 12.12 -19.53 -9.16
CA ARG A 165 11.02 -18.70 -8.66
C ARG A 165 11.56 -17.56 -7.81
N VAL A 166 10.97 -16.39 -7.98
CA VAL A 166 11.15 -15.25 -7.07
C VAL A 166 9.77 -14.84 -6.56
N ASP A 167 9.63 -14.86 -5.24
CA ASP A 167 8.46 -14.42 -4.51
C ASP A 167 8.79 -13.14 -3.76
N VAL A 168 7.90 -12.16 -3.84
CA VAL A 168 8.00 -10.89 -3.13
C VAL A 168 6.74 -10.71 -2.29
N SER A 169 6.92 -10.49 -0.99
CA SER A 169 5.86 -10.01 -0.12
C SER A 169 6.22 -8.69 0.50
N TYR A 170 5.24 -7.78 0.54
CA TYR A 170 5.38 -6.48 1.18
C TYR A 170 4.12 -6.15 1.96
N LYS A 171 4.30 -5.83 3.25
CA LYS A 171 3.23 -5.24 4.05
C LYS A 171 3.27 -3.73 3.88
N ILE A 172 2.20 -3.18 3.31
CA ILE A 172 2.11 -1.76 3.00
C ILE A 172 2.07 -0.95 4.29
N THR A 173 3.01 -0.01 4.40
CA THR A 173 3.04 1.01 5.43
C THR A 173 2.56 2.33 4.82
N PRO A 174 1.41 2.88 5.24
CA PRO A 174 0.91 4.15 4.70
C PRO A 174 1.89 5.29 5.01
N ILE A 175 1.96 6.29 4.11
CA ILE A 175 2.80 7.48 4.32
C ILE A 175 2.25 8.33 5.45
N ILE A 176 0.93 8.51 5.47
CA ILE A 176 0.25 9.27 6.52
C ILE A 176 -0.22 8.25 7.56
N PRO A 177 0.31 8.31 8.81
CA PRO A 177 -0.11 7.39 9.86
C PRO A 177 -1.61 7.54 10.13
N GLN A 178 -2.20 6.44 10.57
CA GLN A 178 -3.63 6.35 10.86
C GLN A 178 -4.10 7.47 11.80
N PHE A 179 -5.28 8.04 11.50
CA PHE A 179 -5.89 9.04 12.37
C PHE A 179 -6.49 8.34 13.58
N THR A 180 -5.94 8.61 14.75
CA THR A 180 -6.39 8.03 16.02
C THR A 180 -7.07 9.10 16.86
N ILE A 181 -8.36 8.88 17.15
CA ILE A 181 -9.12 9.71 18.09
C ILE A 181 -9.15 9.00 19.44
N PRO A 182 -8.54 9.55 20.50
CA PRO A 182 -8.72 9.03 21.84
C PRO A 182 -10.17 9.26 22.28
N THR A 183 -10.82 8.21 22.74
CA THR A 183 -12.18 8.21 23.28
C THR A 183 -12.16 7.63 24.70
N ASN A 184 -13.16 7.93 25.51
CA ASN A 184 -13.25 7.44 26.89
C ASN A 184 -13.27 5.90 27.04
N GLY A 185 -13.43 5.16 25.93
CA GLY A 185 -13.43 3.68 25.90
C GLY A 185 -12.33 3.06 25.01
N GLY A 186 -11.37 3.83 24.50
CA GLY A 186 -10.31 3.33 23.64
C GLY A 186 -9.87 4.31 22.55
N THR A 187 -9.29 3.82 21.48
CA THR A 187 -8.84 4.64 20.34
C THR A 187 -9.64 4.30 19.10
N LEU A 188 -10.42 5.25 18.58
CA LEU A 188 -11.08 5.10 17.29
C LEU A 188 -10.04 5.35 16.20
N THR A 189 -9.72 4.31 15.43
CA THR A 189 -8.75 4.40 14.34
C THR A 189 -9.50 4.50 13.03
N LEU A 190 -9.36 5.64 12.36
CA LEU A 190 -9.94 5.86 11.04
C LEU A 190 -8.82 5.67 10.00
N THR A 191 -8.84 4.54 9.31
CA THR A 191 -7.95 4.23 8.18
C THR A 191 -8.68 3.38 7.16
N LEU A 192 -8.65 3.80 5.91
CA LEU A 192 -9.22 3.04 4.79
C LEU A 192 -8.35 1.84 4.34
N LEU A 193 -7.07 1.75 4.76
CA LEU A 193 -6.15 0.68 4.35
C LEU A 193 -5.46 -0.01 5.55
N PRO A 194 -6.17 -0.86 6.31
CA PRO A 194 -5.56 -1.56 7.43
C PRO A 194 -4.62 -2.67 6.96
N GLY A 195 -3.31 -2.46 7.11
CA GLY A 195 -2.29 -3.51 7.20
C GLY A 195 -2.23 -4.51 6.04
N LEU A 196 -2.55 -4.09 4.82
CA LEU A 196 -2.60 -4.96 3.65
C LEU A 196 -1.21 -5.53 3.31
N THR A 197 -1.14 -6.82 2.98
CA THR A 197 0.07 -7.46 2.48
C THR A 197 -0.14 -7.87 1.04
N VAL A 198 0.72 -7.38 0.15
CA VAL A 198 0.74 -7.78 -1.26
C VAL A 198 1.78 -8.87 -1.41
N HIS A 199 1.41 -9.94 -2.10
CA HIS A 199 2.30 -11.03 -2.47
C HIS A 199 2.27 -11.20 -3.99
N ARG A 200 3.45 -11.25 -4.60
CA ARG A 200 3.62 -11.52 -6.03
C ARG A 200 4.68 -12.60 -6.22
N GLN A 201 4.37 -13.54 -7.09
CA GLN A 201 5.24 -14.63 -7.49
C GLN A 201 5.46 -14.58 -9.00
N VAL A 202 6.69 -14.81 -9.44
CA VAL A 202 7.02 -15.12 -10.83
C VAL A 202 7.97 -16.31 -10.86
N SER A 203 7.79 -17.18 -11.84
CA SER A 203 8.64 -18.35 -12.04
C SER A 203 8.99 -18.53 -13.51
N MET A 204 10.23 -18.95 -13.78
CA MET A 204 10.75 -19.22 -15.12
C MET A 204 11.57 -20.50 -15.13
N ARG A 205 11.61 -21.16 -16.29
CA ARG A 205 12.37 -22.40 -16.47
C ARG A 205 13.84 -22.09 -16.69
N ALA A 206 14.71 -22.75 -15.93
CA ALA A 206 16.15 -22.78 -16.11
C ALA A 206 16.60 -24.16 -16.60
N MET A 207 17.64 -24.20 -17.42
CA MET A 207 18.20 -25.40 -18.07
C MET A 207 19.38 -26.03 -17.33
#